data_AF-A0A660XP74-F1
#
_entry.id   AF-A0A660XP74-F1
#
_cell.length_a   1.000
_cell.length_b   1.000
_cell.length_c   1.000
_cell.angle_alpha   90.00
_cell.angle_beta   90.00
_cell.angle_gamma   90.00
#
_symmetry.space_group_name_H-M   'P 1'
#
loop_
_entity.id
_entity.type
_entity.pdbx_description
1 polymer ?
#
loop_
_entity_poly.entity_id
_entity_poly.type
_entity_poly.pdbx_seq_one_letter_code
_entity_poly.pdbx_strand_id
1 'polypeptide(L)'
;RQPLEGSSQISPKVDTMAINRTLFAKPIAFLKRDFKIAASYRLQFVIQSFNIFLTTFSFFLVSKMFDKQHITLLEPYGGDYFSFVLIGIALTDYLTVSTDTFATEMRNAQIVGTLEALIVTPTSINTILFSSFVYKLLSSSLRTLFYFLLGIFIFGVKLQDINVFLLLLTFLLTLLPFVGLGLLSAAFIIVFKQGSPVSMVMAISSGLLSGVLYPVAVLPSWLKPVSVMLPVTHGLEAIRQILLQGATFTEIDTRLYCLFIFSISFMAIGIYAINKALQVASREGSLLHY
;
A
#
# COMPACT_ATOMS: atom_id res chain seq x y z
N ARG A 1 -15.70 15.07 72.93
CA ARG A 1 -15.22 16.15 72.04
C ARG A 1 -14.08 15.54 71.22
N GLN A 2 -14.09 15.29 69.92
CA GLN A 2 -14.99 15.48 68.76
C GLN A 2 -14.72 14.28 67.82
N PRO A 3 -15.66 13.88 66.94
CA PRO A 3 -15.37 12.91 65.86
C PRO A 3 -14.74 13.63 64.66
N LEU A 4 -13.71 13.05 64.05
CA LEU A 4 -13.17 13.53 62.78
C LEU A 4 -13.97 12.90 61.63
N GLU A 5 -14.86 13.71 61.06
CA GLU A 5 -15.49 13.52 59.76
C GLU A 5 -14.45 13.61 58.62
N GLY A 6 -14.75 12.97 57.49
CA GLY A 6 -14.29 13.44 56.19
C GLY A 6 -13.38 12.51 55.39
N SER A 7 -13.78 11.27 55.13
CA SER A 7 -13.24 10.50 54.00
C SER A 7 -13.83 11.03 52.68
N SER A 8 -13.32 12.17 52.20
CA SER A 8 -13.64 12.67 50.87
C SER A 8 -13.03 11.72 49.83
N GLN A 9 -13.91 11.04 49.10
CA GLN A 9 -13.60 10.25 47.92
C GLN A 9 -12.79 11.08 46.90
N ILE A 10 -11.50 10.78 46.75
CA ILE A 10 -10.74 11.24 45.59
C ILE A 10 -10.96 10.21 44.49
N SER A 11 -12.00 10.43 43.69
CA SER A 11 -12.16 9.77 42.41
C SER A 11 -11.03 10.25 41.48
N PRO A 12 -10.19 9.36 40.92
CA PRO A 12 -9.20 9.79 39.94
C PRO A 12 -9.95 10.14 38.66
N LYS A 13 -10.14 11.45 38.42
CA LYS A 13 -10.41 11.96 37.08
C LYS A 13 -9.22 11.56 36.22
N VAL A 14 -9.38 10.48 35.46
CA VAL A 14 -8.46 10.08 34.41
C VAL A 14 -8.49 11.19 33.36
N ASP A 15 -7.47 12.04 33.37
CA ASP A 15 -7.31 13.14 32.43
C ASP A 15 -7.24 12.61 30.99
N THR A 16 -8.38 12.69 30.31
CA THR A 16 -8.59 12.25 28.92
C THR A 16 -7.69 13.02 27.94
N MET A 17 -7.22 14.22 28.32
CA MET A 17 -6.24 15.00 27.55
C MET A 17 -4.82 14.42 27.58
N ALA A 18 -4.38 13.80 28.68
CA ALA A 18 -3.05 13.20 28.77
C ALA A 18 -2.96 11.91 27.93
N ILE A 19 -4.06 11.17 27.85
CA ILE A 19 -4.17 9.96 27.02
C ILE A 19 -4.02 10.29 25.53
N ASN A 20 -4.67 11.36 25.04
CA ASN A 20 -4.58 11.75 23.63
C ASN A 20 -3.19 12.21 23.18
N ARG A 21 -2.40 12.83 24.06
CA ARG A 21 -1.00 13.17 23.74
C ARG A 21 -0.12 11.94 23.53
N THR A 22 -0.37 10.85 24.25
CA THR A 22 0.44 9.62 24.13
C THR A 22 0.06 8.75 22.93
N LEU A 23 -1.22 8.77 22.52
CA LEU A 23 -1.77 7.94 21.44
C LEU A 23 -1.18 8.30 20.06
N PHE A 24 -1.00 9.60 19.77
CA PHE A 24 -0.39 10.07 18.52
C PHE A 24 1.13 10.30 18.63
N ALA A 25 1.67 10.53 19.82
CA ALA A 25 3.11 10.76 19.98
C ALA A 25 3.94 9.54 19.56
N LYS A 26 3.45 8.33 19.83
CA LYS A 26 4.16 7.09 19.45
C LYS A 26 4.27 6.95 17.92
N PRO A 27 3.18 6.93 17.12
CA PRO A 27 3.31 6.86 15.66
C PRO A 27 4.17 7.95 15.04
N ILE A 28 4.04 9.20 15.51
CA ILE A 28 4.85 10.31 15.02
C ILE A 28 6.35 10.12 15.34
N ALA A 29 6.68 9.55 16.50
CA ALA A 29 8.06 9.23 16.84
C ALA A 29 8.66 8.16 15.92
N PHE A 30 7.90 7.11 15.59
CA PHE A 30 8.31 6.09 14.62
C PHE A 30 8.51 6.70 13.22
N LEU A 31 7.58 7.53 12.75
CA LEU A 31 7.72 8.25 11.48
C LEU A 31 8.99 9.10 11.43
N LYS A 32 9.28 9.86 12.51
CA LYS A 32 10.50 10.66 12.61
C LYS A 32 11.77 9.81 12.61
N ARG A 33 11.74 8.66 13.30
CA ARG A 33 12.85 7.70 13.33
C ARG A 33 13.13 7.20 11.92
N ASP A 34 12.12 6.67 11.24
CA ASP A 34 12.29 6.06 9.92
C ASP A 34 12.71 7.09 8.88
N PHE A 35 12.17 8.31 8.96
CA PHE A 35 12.62 9.44 8.13
C PHE A 35 14.09 9.80 8.37
N LYS A 36 14.53 9.88 9.64
CA LYS A 36 15.94 10.16 9.95
C LYS A 36 16.87 9.06 9.45
N ILE A 37 16.45 7.80 9.56
CA ILE A 37 17.19 6.65 9.01
C ILE A 37 17.33 6.84 7.50
N ALA A 38 16.23 7.03 6.76
CA ALA A 38 16.29 7.19 5.31
C ALA A 38 17.08 8.43 4.87
N ALA A 39 16.95 9.55 5.58
CA ALA A 39 17.71 10.77 5.30
C ALA A 39 19.22 10.60 5.52
N SER A 40 19.62 9.65 6.38
CA SER A 40 21.02 9.31 6.59
C SER A 40 21.61 8.54 5.39
N TYR A 41 20.79 7.72 4.71
CA TYR A 41 21.18 6.95 3.52
C TYR A 41 20.99 7.74 2.22
N ARG A 42 21.71 8.86 2.08
CA ARG A 42 21.65 9.75 0.91
C ARG A 42 21.85 9.02 -0.43
N LEU A 43 22.75 8.05 -0.46
CA LEU A 43 23.02 7.24 -1.65
C LEU A 43 21.78 6.45 -2.09
N GLN A 44 21.01 5.90 -1.14
CA GLN A 44 19.81 5.14 -1.44
C GLN A 44 18.73 6.02 -2.08
N PHE A 45 18.61 7.27 -1.62
CA PHE A 45 17.72 8.26 -2.23
C PHE A 45 18.13 8.57 -3.68
N VAL A 46 19.42 8.84 -3.92
CA VAL A 46 19.95 9.12 -5.27
C VAL A 46 19.73 7.94 -6.21
N ILE A 47 20.02 6.72 -5.75
CA ILE A 47 19.78 5.49 -6.53
C ILE A 47 18.29 5.33 -6.85
N GLN A 48 17.39 5.59 -5.89
CA GLN A 48 15.95 5.52 -6.14
C GLN A 48 15.50 6.55 -7.19
N SER A 49 15.93 7.81 -7.07
CA SER A 49 15.60 8.84 -8.07
C SER A 49 16.15 8.49 -9.44
N PHE A 50 17.37 7.97 -9.52
CA PHE A 50 17.96 7.50 -10.78
C PHE A 50 17.20 6.32 -11.38
N ASN A 51 16.80 5.35 -10.55
CA ASN A 51 15.99 4.20 -11.00
C ASN A 51 14.61 4.62 -11.50
N ILE A 52 13.96 5.58 -10.85
CA ILE A 52 12.70 6.17 -11.31
C ILE A 52 12.91 6.80 -12.68
N PHE A 53 13.93 7.66 -12.82
CA PHE A 53 14.25 8.28 -14.10
C PHE A 53 14.53 7.24 -15.18
N LEU A 54 15.37 6.25 -14.91
CA LEU A 54 15.74 5.22 -15.87
C LEU A 54 14.54 4.37 -16.29
N THR A 55 13.67 3.99 -15.34
CA THR A 55 12.45 3.22 -15.60
C THR A 55 11.49 4.03 -16.47
N THR A 56 11.22 5.28 -16.09
CA THR A 56 10.33 6.16 -16.84
C THR A 56 10.89 6.44 -18.24
N PHE A 57 12.18 6.73 -18.36
CA PHE A 57 12.84 6.94 -19.65
C PHE A 57 12.77 5.70 -20.53
N SER A 58 12.96 4.51 -19.97
CA SER A 58 12.85 3.25 -20.71
C SER A 58 11.44 3.05 -21.28
N PHE A 59 10.39 3.27 -20.48
CA PHE A 59 9.01 3.16 -20.96
C PHE A 59 8.62 4.27 -21.93
N PHE A 60 9.23 5.45 -21.83
CA PHE A 60 9.10 6.50 -22.84
C PHE A 60 9.73 6.10 -24.18
N LEU A 61 10.90 5.45 -24.17
CA LEU A 61 11.48 4.91 -25.41
C LEU A 61 10.60 3.82 -26.02
N VAL A 62 10.02 2.97 -25.18
CA VAL A 62 9.03 1.95 -25.62
C VAL A 62 7.79 2.62 -26.22
N SER A 63 7.27 3.70 -25.62
CA SER A 63 6.11 4.41 -26.18
C SER A 63 6.40 4.98 -27.57
N LYS A 64 7.64 5.42 -27.83
CA LYS A 64 8.08 5.86 -29.16
C LYS A 64 8.08 4.77 -30.22
N MET A 65 8.14 3.49 -29.83
CA MET A 65 7.99 2.38 -30.76
C MET A 65 6.54 2.24 -31.26
N PHE A 66 5.56 2.66 -30.44
CA PHE A 66 4.14 2.55 -30.73
C PHE A 66 3.51 3.82 -31.32
N ASP A 67 4.20 4.97 -31.26
CA ASP A 67 3.74 6.30 -31.73
C ASP A 67 3.31 6.33 -33.22
N LYS A 68 3.74 5.36 -34.04
CA LYS A 68 3.39 5.25 -35.47
C LYS A 68 2.24 4.28 -35.76
N GLN A 69 1.78 3.54 -34.77
CA GLN A 69 0.66 2.61 -34.89
C GLN A 69 -0.46 3.17 -34.00
N HIS A 70 -1.54 3.67 -34.59
CA HIS A 70 -2.74 4.01 -33.80
C HIS A 70 -3.25 2.74 -33.12
N ILE A 71 -2.89 2.55 -31.86
CA ILE A 71 -3.39 1.43 -31.08
C ILE A 71 -4.81 1.80 -30.64
N THR A 72 -5.80 1.33 -31.40
CA THR A 72 -7.23 1.55 -31.11
C THR A 72 -7.60 1.10 -29.68
N LEU A 73 -6.86 0.13 -29.11
CA LEU A 73 -7.06 -0.33 -27.74
C LEU A 73 -6.64 0.66 -26.65
N LEU A 74 -5.86 1.70 -26.98
CA LEU A 74 -5.43 2.74 -26.03
C LEU A 74 -6.27 4.03 -26.13
N GLU A 75 -7.12 4.16 -27.15
CA GLU A 75 -8.02 5.31 -27.31
C GLU A 75 -8.86 5.61 -26.06
N PRO A 76 -9.42 4.61 -25.36
CA PRO A 76 -10.13 4.87 -24.11
C PRO A 76 -9.24 5.58 -23.09
N TYR A 77 -7.94 5.32 -23.06
CA TYR A 77 -6.99 5.88 -22.08
C TYR A 77 -6.31 7.18 -22.55
N GLY A 78 -6.90 7.89 -23.51
CA GLY A 78 -6.31 9.12 -24.05
C GLY A 78 -5.23 8.87 -25.11
N GLY A 79 -5.08 7.63 -25.60
CA GLY A 79 -4.24 7.28 -26.75
C GLY A 79 -2.74 7.24 -26.49
N ASP A 80 -2.26 7.69 -25.32
CA ASP A 80 -0.84 7.68 -24.97
C ASP A 80 -0.46 6.47 -24.10
N TYR A 81 0.34 5.57 -24.69
CA TYR A 81 0.90 4.40 -24.00
C TYR A 81 1.75 4.81 -22.79
N PHE A 82 2.48 5.92 -22.90
CA PHE A 82 3.37 6.33 -21.83
C PHE A 82 2.59 6.74 -20.57
N SER A 83 1.57 7.59 -20.72
CA SER A 83 0.66 7.96 -19.63
C SER A 83 -0.01 6.75 -18.99
N PHE A 84 -0.43 5.78 -19.80
CA PHE A 84 -1.03 4.53 -19.33
C PHE A 84 -0.10 3.74 -18.40
N VAL A 85 1.16 3.54 -18.82
CA VAL A 85 2.15 2.77 -18.08
C VAL A 85 2.68 3.53 -16.86
N LEU A 86 2.87 4.86 -16.98
CA LEU A 86 3.33 5.70 -15.88
C LEU A 86 2.40 5.60 -14.67
N ILE A 87 1.09 5.73 -14.90
CA ILE A 87 0.07 5.55 -13.85
C ILE A 87 0.09 4.12 -13.31
N GLY A 88 0.28 3.14 -14.20
CA GLY A 88 0.40 1.73 -13.84
C GLY A 88 1.50 1.49 -12.82
N ILE A 89 2.73 1.88 -13.17
CA ILE A 89 3.92 1.70 -12.33
C ILE A 89 3.79 2.47 -11.01
N ALA A 90 3.30 3.72 -11.07
CA ALA A 90 3.10 4.54 -9.88
C ALA A 90 2.10 3.88 -8.91
N LEU A 91 0.97 3.38 -9.41
CA LEU A 91 -0.01 2.70 -8.57
C LEU A 91 0.54 1.38 -8.02
N THR A 92 1.21 0.56 -8.85
CA THR A 92 1.79 -0.71 -8.43
C THR A 92 2.78 -0.54 -7.27
N ASP A 93 3.57 0.55 -7.25
CA ASP A 93 4.46 0.84 -6.11
C ASP A 93 3.70 0.90 -4.77
N TYR A 94 2.53 1.55 -4.73
CA TYR A 94 1.69 1.56 -3.53
C TYR A 94 1.11 0.18 -3.18
N LEU A 95 0.72 -0.60 -4.19
CA LEU A 95 0.16 -1.94 -3.98
C LEU A 95 1.22 -2.88 -3.40
N THR A 96 2.43 -2.85 -3.95
CA THR A 96 3.59 -3.58 -3.42
C THR A 96 3.91 -3.16 -2.00
N VAL A 97 3.96 -1.86 -1.71
CA VAL A 97 4.16 -1.36 -0.33
C VAL A 97 3.06 -1.88 0.62
N SER A 98 1.81 -1.90 0.17
CA SER A 98 0.67 -2.33 0.99
C SER A 98 0.68 -3.83 1.29
N THR A 99 1.13 -4.66 0.34
CA THR A 99 1.26 -6.10 0.55
C THR A 99 2.52 -6.46 1.33
N ASP A 100 3.67 -5.86 1.04
CA ASP A 100 4.96 -6.38 1.53
C ASP A 100 5.39 -5.82 2.88
N THR A 101 4.85 -4.67 3.28
CA THR A 101 5.32 -3.97 4.49
C THR A 101 5.22 -4.86 5.72
N PHE A 102 4.05 -5.39 6.03
CA PHE A 102 3.82 -6.12 7.27
C PHE A 102 4.70 -7.37 7.38
N ALA A 103 4.79 -8.12 6.27
CA ALA A 103 5.64 -9.29 6.17
C ALA A 103 7.12 -8.96 6.35
N THR A 104 7.60 -7.91 5.68
CA THR A 104 9.01 -7.49 5.76
C THR A 104 9.37 -7.01 7.15
N GLU A 105 8.51 -6.20 7.80
CA GLU A 105 8.74 -5.74 9.17
C GLU A 105 8.79 -6.90 10.16
N MET A 106 7.87 -7.86 10.03
CA MET A 106 7.86 -9.06 10.88
C MET A 106 9.10 -9.93 10.66
N ARG A 107 9.47 -10.14 9.39
CA ARG A 107 10.65 -10.92 9.03
C ARG A 107 11.94 -10.27 9.53
N ASN A 108 12.06 -8.95 9.41
CA ASN A 108 13.21 -8.21 9.92
C ASN A 108 13.29 -8.31 11.44
N ALA A 109 12.16 -8.17 12.14
CA ALA A 109 12.12 -8.36 13.58
C ALA A 109 12.57 -9.77 14.01
N GLN A 110 12.22 -10.80 13.25
CA GLN A 110 12.69 -12.17 13.44
C GLN A 110 14.20 -12.30 13.17
N ILE A 111 14.69 -11.89 12.01
CA ILE A 111 16.11 -12.05 11.62
C ILE A 111 17.06 -11.35 12.60
N VAL A 112 16.68 -10.16 13.08
CA VAL A 112 17.51 -9.38 14.01
C VAL A 112 17.35 -9.87 15.47
N GLY A 113 16.44 -10.81 15.74
CA GLY A 113 16.19 -11.31 17.09
C GLY A 113 15.48 -10.31 18.02
N THR A 114 14.84 -9.29 17.45
CA THR A 114 14.17 -8.22 18.22
C THR A 114 12.68 -8.43 18.42
N LEU A 115 12.12 -9.51 17.87
CA LEU A 115 10.69 -9.79 17.96
C LEU A 115 10.23 -9.91 19.42
N GLU A 116 11.01 -10.59 20.26
CA GLU A 116 10.74 -10.70 21.70
C GLU A 116 10.75 -9.33 22.39
N ALA A 117 11.79 -8.54 22.15
CA ALA A 117 11.90 -7.19 22.70
C ALA A 117 10.72 -6.31 22.26
N LEU A 118 10.28 -6.41 21.01
CA LEU A 118 9.14 -5.68 20.47
C LEU A 118 7.83 -6.06 21.18
N ILE A 119 7.60 -7.34 21.46
CA ILE A 119 6.39 -7.84 22.13
C ILE A 119 6.34 -7.41 23.61
N VAL A 120 7.50 -7.30 24.27
CA VAL A 120 7.59 -6.88 25.69
C VAL A 120 7.50 -5.35 25.84
N THR A 121 7.67 -4.58 24.76
CA THR A 121 7.51 -3.12 24.85
C THR A 121 6.07 -2.72 25.19
N PRO A 122 5.86 -1.57 25.88
CA PRO A 122 4.52 -1.03 26.14
C PRO A 122 3.84 -0.46 24.86
N THR A 123 4.36 -0.77 23.67
CA THR A 123 3.80 -0.34 22.40
C THR A 123 3.22 -1.54 21.68
N SER A 124 1.94 -1.48 21.32
CA SER A 124 1.30 -2.60 20.63
C SER A 124 1.96 -2.86 19.28
N ILE A 125 2.08 -4.14 18.91
CA ILE A 125 2.63 -4.55 17.60
C ILE A 125 1.87 -3.90 16.44
N ASN A 126 0.56 -3.73 16.60
CA ASN A 126 -0.31 -3.05 15.63
C ASN A 126 0.10 -1.59 15.43
N THR A 127 0.47 -0.87 16.50
CA THR A 127 0.95 0.52 16.40
C THR A 127 2.28 0.59 15.66
N ILE A 128 3.20 -0.33 15.91
CA ILE A 128 4.51 -0.37 15.25
C ILE A 128 4.32 -0.63 13.75
N LEU A 129 3.59 -1.69 13.41
CA LEU A 129 3.30 -2.08 12.04
C LEU A 129 2.56 -0.97 11.27
N PHE A 130 1.54 -0.35 11.90
CA PHE A 130 0.82 0.77 11.29
C PHE A 130 1.73 1.97 11.04
N SER A 131 2.62 2.28 11.98
CA SER A 131 3.56 3.41 11.82
C SER A 131 4.56 3.16 10.69
N SER A 132 5.14 1.95 10.63
CA SER A 132 6.01 1.54 9.51
C SER A 132 5.27 1.57 8.17
N PHE A 133 4.00 1.15 8.15
CA PHE A 133 3.16 1.20 6.94
C PHE A 133 2.90 2.64 6.47
N VAL A 134 2.48 3.53 7.36
CA VAL A 134 2.28 4.95 7.05
C VAL A 134 3.58 5.58 6.52
N TYR A 135 4.73 5.25 7.13
CA TYR A 135 6.03 5.73 6.65
C TYR A 135 6.34 5.28 5.22
N LYS A 136 6.14 3.99 4.94
CA LYS A 136 6.41 3.42 3.60
C LYS A 136 5.41 3.94 2.56
N LEU A 137 4.15 4.18 2.92
CA LEU A 137 3.19 4.87 2.06
C LEU A 137 3.65 6.30 1.74
N LEU A 138 4.09 7.08 2.73
CA LEU A 138 4.60 8.43 2.50
C LEU A 138 5.83 8.42 1.58
N SER A 139 6.70 7.43 1.75
CA SER A 139 7.85 7.22 0.87
C SER A 139 7.43 6.87 -0.56
N SER A 140 6.38 6.06 -0.72
CA SER A 140 5.77 5.75 -2.02
C SER A 140 5.12 6.98 -2.67
N SER A 141 4.48 7.85 -1.88
CA SER A 141 3.97 9.13 -2.35
C SER A 141 5.06 10.06 -2.86
N LEU A 142 6.21 10.08 -2.21
CA LEU A 142 7.36 10.84 -2.70
C LEU A 142 7.87 10.29 -4.04
N ARG A 143 7.97 8.96 -4.20
CA ARG A 143 8.36 8.33 -5.48
C ARG A 143 7.34 8.58 -6.58
N THR A 144 6.05 8.47 -6.26
CA THR A 144 4.93 8.78 -7.16
C THR A 144 4.99 10.22 -7.63
N LEU A 145 5.26 11.16 -6.71
CA LEU A 145 5.48 12.56 -7.07
C LEU A 145 6.61 12.69 -8.11
N PHE A 146 7.74 12.00 -7.92
CA PHE A 146 8.81 12.00 -8.92
C PHE A 146 8.35 11.42 -10.27
N TYR A 147 7.62 10.30 -10.29
CA TYR A 147 7.07 9.73 -11.53
C TYR A 147 6.22 10.76 -12.29
N PHE A 148 5.29 11.43 -11.61
CA PHE A 148 4.42 12.43 -12.25
C PHE A 148 5.16 13.72 -12.62
N LEU A 149 6.13 14.18 -11.83
CA LEU A 149 6.96 15.34 -12.19
C LEU A 149 7.74 15.08 -13.48
N LEU A 150 8.39 13.93 -13.60
CA LEU A 150 9.07 13.55 -14.85
C LEU A 150 8.05 13.41 -15.98
N GLY A 151 6.94 12.73 -15.74
CA GLY A 151 5.88 12.53 -16.73
C GLY A 151 5.34 13.83 -17.33
N ILE A 152 4.98 14.79 -16.48
CA ILE A 152 4.37 16.06 -16.90
C ILE A 152 5.43 17.00 -17.50
N PHE A 153 6.54 17.24 -16.82
CA PHE A 153 7.49 18.29 -17.20
C PHE A 153 8.51 17.87 -18.26
N ILE A 154 8.84 16.58 -18.34
CA ILE A 154 9.86 16.08 -19.29
C ILE A 154 9.20 15.35 -20.46
N PHE A 155 8.18 14.53 -20.18
CA PHE A 155 7.59 13.64 -21.18
C PHE A 155 6.23 14.12 -21.71
N GLY A 156 5.69 15.24 -21.20
CA GLY A 156 4.51 15.89 -21.75
C GLY A 156 3.17 15.22 -21.44
N VAL A 157 3.09 14.43 -20.36
CA VAL A 157 1.83 13.83 -19.90
C VAL A 157 0.80 14.91 -19.59
N LYS A 158 -0.40 14.77 -20.17
CA LYS A 158 -1.53 15.66 -19.93
C LYS A 158 -2.53 14.98 -19.02
N LEU A 159 -2.79 15.60 -17.89
CA LEU A 159 -3.87 15.21 -16.99
C LEU A 159 -5.10 16.07 -17.31
N GLN A 160 -6.28 15.47 -17.25
CA GLN A 160 -7.56 16.19 -17.44
C GLN A 160 -8.04 16.82 -16.13
N ASP A 161 -9.25 17.37 -16.10
CA ASP A 161 -9.85 17.94 -14.89
C ASP A 161 -10.10 16.85 -13.84
N ILE A 162 -9.21 16.79 -12.85
CA ILE A 162 -9.21 15.73 -11.83
C ILE A 162 -10.22 16.05 -10.73
N ASN A 163 -11.20 15.16 -10.54
CA ASN A 163 -11.96 15.14 -9.30
C ASN A 163 -11.11 14.55 -8.15
N VAL A 164 -10.47 15.44 -7.38
CA VAL A 164 -9.54 15.06 -6.30
C VAL A 164 -10.20 14.17 -5.24
N PHE A 165 -11.47 14.43 -4.91
CA PHE A 165 -12.19 13.61 -3.93
C PHE A 165 -12.39 12.18 -4.44
N LEU A 166 -12.85 12.05 -5.70
CA LEU A 166 -13.05 10.75 -6.33
C LEU A 166 -11.74 9.98 -6.49
N LEU A 167 -10.66 10.67 -6.83
CA LEU A 167 -9.31 10.10 -6.91
C LEU A 167 -8.86 9.54 -5.56
N LEU A 168 -8.98 10.32 -4.48
CA LEU A 168 -8.59 9.89 -3.14
C LEU A 168 -9.45 8.71 -2.64
N LEU A 169 -10.76 8.75 -2.88
CA LEU A 169 -11.66 7.65 -2.52
C LEU A 169 -11.28 6.35 -3.25
N THR A 170 -11.10 6.44 -4.57
CA THR A 170 -10.71 5.29 -5.41
C THR A 170 -9.35 4.75 -5.01
N PHE A 171 -8.40 5.64 -4.74
CA PHE A 171 -7.07 5.29 -4.27
C PHE A 171 -7.14 4.52 -2.94
N LEU A 172 -7.86 5.03 -1.95
CA LEU A 172 -8.02 4.35 -0.65
C LEU A 172 -8.69 2.97 -0.80
N LEU A 173 -9.77 2.88 -1.57
CA LEU A 173 -10.45 1.60 -1.86
C LEU A 173 -9.56 0.63 -2.62
N THR A 174 -8.62 1.14 -3.42
CA THR A 174 -7.64 0.30 -4.11
C THR A 174 -6.58 -0.24 -3.15
N LEU A 175 -6.19 0.50 -2.10
CA LEU A 175 -5.17 0.04 -1.15
C LEU A 175 -5.68 -1.01 -0.16
N LEU A 176 -6.92 -0.90 0.31
CA LEU A 176 -7.46 -1.74 1.38
C LEU A 176 -7.37 -3.26 1.14
N PRO A 177 -7.69 -3.80 -0.06
CA PRO A 177 -7.52 -5.22 -0.34
C PRO A 177 -6.06 -5.69 -0.14
N PHE A 178 -5.10 -4.85 -0.49
CA PHE A 178 -3.67 -5.15 -0.45
C PHE A 178 -3.11 -5.06 0.95
N VAL A 179 -3.67 -4.20 1.79
CA VAL A 179 -3.42 -4.22 3.24
C VAL A 179 -3.90 -5.55 3.83
N GLY A 180 -5.10 -6.01 3.46
CA GLY A 180 -5.60 -7.33 3.86
C GLY A 180 -4.69 -8.48 3.43
N LEU A 181 -4.23 -8.47 2.18
CA LEU A 181 -3.24 -9.44 1.68
C LEU A 181 -1.89 -9.33 2.40
N GLY A 182 -1.46 -8.12 2.75
CA GLY A 182 -0.23 -7.91 3.52
C GLY A 182 -0.31 -8.45 4.94
N LEU A 183 -1.48 -8.35 5.59
CA LEU A 183 -1.72 -9.00 6.89
C LEU A 183 -1.71 -10.53 6.77
N LEU A 184 -2.30 -11.08 5.70
CA LEU A 184 -2.26 -12.51 5.41
C LEU A 184 -0.81 -12.99 5.17
N SER A 185 -0.02 -12.19 4.45
CA SER A 185 1.40 -12.43 4.22
C SER A 185 2.21 -12.44 5.52
N ALA A 186 1.98 -11.46 6.40
CA ALA A 186 2.62 -11.41 7.71
C ALA A 186 2.23 -12.61 8.59
N ALA A 187 0.96 -13.02 8.57
CA ALA A 187 0.49 -14.21 9.27
C ALA A 187 1.24 -15.47 8.82
N PHE A 188 1.48 -15.61 7.51
CA PHE A 188 2.26 -16.72 6.96
C PHE A 188 3.70 -16.72 7.47
N ILE A 189 4.37 -15.56 7.47
CA ILE A 189 5.76 -15.44 7.98
C ILE A 189 5.87 -15.77 9.47
N ILE A 190 4.87 -15.41 10.27
CA ILE A 190 4.85 -15.74 11.70
C ILE A 190 4.84 -17.26 11.90
N VAL A 191 4.01 -17.99 11.14
CA VAL A 191 3.82 -19.43 11.31
C VAL A 191 4.95 -20.23 10.66
N PHE A 192 5.31 -19.92 9.41
CA PHE A 192 6.23 -20.72 8.62
C PHE A 192 7.68 -20.23 8.65
N LYS A 193 7.93 -19.03 9.19
CA LYS A 193 9.27 -18.41 9.31
C LYS A 193 10.02 -18.28 7.98
N GLN A 194 9.37 -18.45 6.84
CA GLN A 194 10.02 -18.32 5.53
C GLN A 194 8.99 -18.03 4.45
N GLY A 195 9.37 -17.14 3.53
CA GLY A 195 8.63 -16.84 2.32
C GLY A 195 7.37 -15.99 2.56
N SER A 196 7.00 -15.24 1.53
CA SER A 196 5.69 -14.62 1.39
C SER A 196 5.07 -15.11 0.09
N PRO A 197 4.39 -16.28 0.09
CA PRO A 197 3.73 -16.79 -1.11
C PRO A 197 2.69 -15.78 -1.63
N VAL A 198 2.07 -15.02 -0.73
CA VAL A 198 1.15 -13.94 -1.07
C VAL A 198 1.85 -12.86 -1.90
N SER A 199 3.01 -12.36 -1.46
CA SER A 199 3.78 -11.36 -2.22
C SER A 199 4.21 -11.89 -3.58
N MET A 200 4.58 -13.17 -3.67
CA MET A 200 4.96 -13.81 -4.93
C MET A 200 3.78 -13.89 -5.91
N VAL A 201 2.61 -14.35 -5.45
CA VAL A 201 1.39 -14.39 -6.27
C VAL A 201 0.99 -12.97 -6.69
N MET A 202 1.16 -11.98 -5.82
CA MET A 202 0.90 -10.58 -6.14
C MET A 202 1.85 -10.03 -7.20
N ALA A 203 3.14 -10.34 -7.12
CA ALA A 203 4.10 -9.94 -8.14
C ALA A 203 3.75 -10.54 -9.52
N ILE A 204 3.38 -11.82 -9.57
CA ILE A 204 3.01 -12.50 -10.82
C ILE A 204 1.70 -11.94 -11.39
N SER A 205 0.66 -11.82 -10.56
CA SER A 205 -0.66 -11.34 -11.00
C SER A 205 -0.64 -9.86 -11.40
N SER A 206 0.09 -9.02 -10.68
CA SER A 206 0.27 -7.61 -11.06
C SER A 206 1.06 -7.47 -12.35
N GLY A 207 2.16 -8.20 -12.53
CA GLY A 207 2.99 -8.13 -13.73
C GLY A 207 2.29 -8.63 -15.00
N LEU A 208 1.50 -9.71 -14.90
CA LEU A 208 0.98 -10.43 -16.07
C LEU A 208 -0.52 -10.23 -16.33
N LEU A 209 -1.34 -10.10 -15.28
CA LEU A 209 -2.79 -10.23 -15.43
C LEU A 209 -3.54 -8.92 -15.14
N SER A 210 -2.91 -7.96 -14.47
CA SER A 210 -3.62 -6.80 -13.93
C SER A 210 -3.76 -5.59 -14.85
N GLY A 211 -3.11 -5.63 -16.01
CA GLY A 211 -3.11 -4.54 -16.97
C GLY A 211 -2.26 -3.33 -16.58
N VAL A 212 -1.18 -3.54 -15.81
CA VAL A 212 -0.19 -2.48 -15.49
C VAL A 212 0.50 -1.97 -16.75
N LEU A 213 1.00 -2.89 -17.59
CA LEU A 213 1.82 -2.55 -18.77
C LEU A 213 1.04 -2.53 -20.09
N TYR A 214 -0.14 -3.13 -20.13
CA TYR A 214 -1.03 -3.16 -21.30
C TYR A 214 -2.50 -3.23 -20.88
N PRO A 215 -3.45 -2.81 -21.73
CA PRO A 215 -4.88 -2.95 -21.43
C PRO A 215 -5.30 -4.41 -21.28
N VAL A 216 -6.23 -4.69 -20.36
CA VAL A 216 -6.82 -6.03 -20.16
C VAL A 216 -7.46 -6.57 -21.45
N ALA A 217 -7.90 -5.68 -22.34
CA ALA A 217 -8.46 -6.03 -23.63
C ALA A 217 -7.50 -6.85 -24.53
N VAL A 218 -6.18 -6.71 -24.34
CA VAL A 218 -5.12 -7.45 -25.06
C VAL A 218 -5.06 -8.92 -24.64
N LEU A 219 -5.52 -9.28 -23.44
CA LEU A 219 -5.44 -10.65 -22.96
C LEU A 219 -6.31 -11.60 -23.79
N PRO A 220 -5.90 -12.88 -23.94
CA PRO A 220 -6.75 -13.93 -24.49
C PRO A 220 -8.10 -14.02 -23.77
N SER A 221 -9.15 -14.40 -24.48
CA SER A 221 -10.52 -14.47 -23.94
C SER A 221 -10.65 -15.31 -22.66
N TRP A 222 -9.84 -16.36 -22.51
CA TRP A 222 -9.81 -17.23 -21.33
C TRP A 222 -9.11 -16.59 -20.11
N LEU A 223 -8.23 -15.60 -20.30
CA LEU A 223 -7.56 -14.89 -19.20
C LEU A 223 -8.33 -13.67 -18.70
N LYS A 224 -9.16 -13.04 -19.55
CA LYS A 224 -9.94 -11.85 -19.18
C LYS A 224 -10.76 -12.03 -17.89
N PRO A 225 -11.46 -13.16 -17.66
CA PRO A 225 -12.21 -13.36 -16.42
C PRO A 225 -11.31 -13.34 -15.17
N VAL A 226 -10.11 -13.92 -15.27
CA VAL A 226 -9.14 -13.96 -14.15
C VAL A 226 -8.69 -12.54 -13.81
N SER A 227 -8.40 -11.71 -14.81
CA SER A 227 -8.02 -10.31 -14.60
C SER A 227 -9.10 -9.50 -13.90
N VAL A 228 -10.38 -9.70 -14.23
CA VAL A 228 -11.50 -8.99 -13.60
C VAL A 228 -11.71 -9.45 -12.14
N MET A 229 -11.23 -10.63 -11.76
CA MET A 229 -11.22 -11.09 -10.36
C MET A 229 -10.09 -10.47 -9.52
N LEU A 230 -9.21 -9.67 -10.11
CA LEU A 230 -8.10 -9.03 -9.40
C LEU A 230 -8.47 -7.58 -8.99
N PRO A 231 -8.28 -7.20 -7.70
CA PRO A 231 -8.59 -5.84 -7.25
C PRO A 231 -7.70 -4.78 -7.92
N VAL A 232 -6.45 -5.13 -8.27
CA VAL A 232 -5.52 -4.23 -8.99
C VAL A 232 -6.10 -3.76 -10.33
N THR A 233 -6.82 -4.62 -11.04
CA THR A 233 -7.41 -4.30 -12.35
C THR A 233 -8.43 -3.18 -12.23
N HIS A 234 -9.34 -3.27 -11.25
CA HIS A 234 -10.38 -2.26 -11.02
C HIS A 234 -9.79 -0.93 -10.55
N GLY A 235 -8.79 -0.98 -9.68
CA GLY A 235 -8.10 0.22 -9.19
C GLY A 235 -7.33 0.97 -10.27
N LEU A 236 -6.56 0.23 -11.08
CA LEU A 236 -5.83 0.81 -12.22
C LEU A 236 -6.77 1.45 -13.23
N GLU A 237 -7.84 0.75 -13.59
CA GLU A 237 -8.81 1.22 -14.56
C GLU A 237 -9.52 2.48 -14.08
N ALA A 238 -10.01 2.48 -12.84
CA ALA A 238 -10.69 3.64 -12.26
C ALA A 238 -9.76 4.85 -12.12
N ILE A 239 -8.53 4.66 -11.63
CA ILE A 239 -7.56 5.75 -11.48
C ILE A 239 -7.16 6.33 -12.85
N ARG A 240 -6.96 5.49 -13.87
CA ARG A 240 -6.68 5.97 -15.23
C ARG A 240 -7.85 6.77 -15.81
N GLN A 241 -9.08 6.32 -15.62
CA GLN A 241 -10.26 7.06 -16.07
C GLN A 241 -10.37 8.42 -15.39
N ILE A 242 -10.12 8.50 -14.08
CA ILE A 242 -10.13 9.78 -13.36
C ILE A 242 -9.00 10.71 -13.85
N LEU A 243 -7.78 10.20 -13.99
CA LEU A 243 -6.60 11.03 -14.30
C LEU A 243 -6.50 11.43 -15.78
N LEU A 244 -6.88 10.53 -16.69
CA LEU A 244 -6.70 10.69 -18.14
C LEU A 244 -7.96 11.11 -18.88
N GLN A 245 -9.15 10.88 -18.31
CA GLN A 245 -10.45 11.19 -18.94
C GLN A 245 -11.31 12.15 -18.11
N GLY A 246 -10.88 12.53 -16.90
CA GLY A 246 -11.69 13.37 -16.01
C GLY A 246 -12.98 12.69 -15.56
N ALA A 247 -12.98 11.34 -15.47
CA ALA A 247 -14.18 10.56 -15.26
C ALA A 247 -14.93 10.93 -13.97
N THR A 248 -16.25 10.81 -14.04
CA THR A 248 -17.19 11.10 -12.95
C THR A 248 -17.54 9.84 -12.17
N PHE A 249 -18.22 10.01 -11.02
CA PHE A 249 -18.59 8.88 -10.15
C PHE A 249 -19.42 7.82 -10.88
N THR A 250 -20.38 8.23 -11.71
CA THR A 250 -21.27 7.34 -12.46
C THR A 250 -20.56 6.49 -13.50
N GLU A 251 -19.40 6.93 -13.98
CA GLU A 251 -18.63 6.18 -14.98
C GLU A 251 -17.78 5.09 -14.34
N ILE A 252 -17.45 5.21 -13.06
CA ILE A 252 -16.58 4.25 -12.34
C ILE A 252 -17.28 3.51 -11.19
N ASP A 253 -18.58 3.70 -11.02
CA ASP A 253 -19.38 3.16 -9.90
C ASP A 253 -19.21 1.65 -9.70
N THR A 254 -19.23 0.89 -10.79
CA THR A 254 -19.11 -0.56 -10.81
C THR A 254 -17.73 -0.99 -10.31
N ARG A 255 -16.67 -0.25 -10.71
CA ARG A 255 -15.30 -0.50 -10.25
C ARG A 255 -15.16 -0.19 -8.76
N LEU A 256 -15.76 0.90 -8.30
CA LEU A 256 -15.78 1.26 -6.87
C LEU A 256 -16.51 0.20 -6.04
N TYR A 257 -17.63 -0.32 -6.53
CA TYR A 257 -18.37 -1.38 -5.86
C TYR A 257 -17.56 -2.69 -5.77
N CYS A 258 -16.90 -3.10 -6.86
CA CYS A 258 -15.99 -4.24 -6.85
C CYS A 258 -14.84 -4.05 -5.85
N LEU A 259 -14.19 -2.88 -5.86
CA LEU A 259 -13.12 -2.55 -4.92
C LEU A 259 -13.60 -2.57 -3.46
N PHE A 260 -14.81 -2.09 -3.20
CA PHE A 260 -15.41 -2.12 -1.86
C PHE A 260 -15.63 -3.55 -1.37
N ILE A 261 -16.18 -4.44 -2.21
CA ILE A 261 -16.33 -5.87 -1.88
C ILE A 261 -14.96 -6.50 -1.59
N PHE A 262 -13.99 -6.31 -2.48
CA PHE A 262 -12.64 -6.83 -2.28
C PHE A 262 -12.01 -6.30 -0.99
N SER A 263 -12.22 -5.03 -0.67
CA SER A 263 -11.69 -4.40 0.55
C SER A 263 -12.22 -5.12 1.78
N ILE A 264 -13.53 -5.35 1.86
CA ILE A 264 -14.15 -6.05 2.99
C ILE A 264 -13.64 -7.49 3.07
N SER A 265 -13.68 -8.22 1.95
CA SER A 265 -13.31 -9.64 1.92
C SER A 265 -11.84 -9.88 2.30
N PHE A 266 -10.90 -9.21 1.65
CA PHE A 266 -9.47 -9.42 1.92
C PHE A 266 -9.04 -8.88 3.28
N MET A 267 -9.63 -7.78 3.74
CA MET A 267 -9.32 -7.26 5.07
C MET A 267 -9.84 -8.17 6.18
N ALA A 268 -11.05 -8.74 6.03
CA ALA A 268 -11.57 -9.74 6.95
C ALA A 268 -10.67 -11.00 7.00
N ILE A 269 -10.25 -11.50 5.84
CA ILE A 269 -9.33 -12.65 5.75
C ILE A 269 -7.99 -12.33 6.41
N GLY A 270 -7.40 -11.17 6.11
CA GLY A 270 -6.12 -10.74 6.66
C GLY A 270 -6.14 -10.60 8.18
N ILE A 271 -7.17 -9.94 8.74
CA ILE A 271 -7.34 -9.78 10.18
C ILE A 271 -7.55 -11.13 10.87
N TYR A 272 -8.36 -12.02 10.28
CA TYR A 272 -8.55 -13.36 10.82
C TYR A 272 -7.23 -14.14 10.85
N ALA A 273 -6.48 -14.12 9.74
CA ALA A 273 -5.23 -14.84 9.60
C ALA A 273 -4.17 -14.37 10.60
N ILE A 274 -3.97 -13.06 10.75
CA ILE A 274 -2.94 -12.53 11.68
C ILE A 274 -3.28 -12.87 13.14
N ASN A 275 -4.55 -12.78 13.53
CA ASN A 275 -4.98 -13.14 14.87
C ASN A 275 -4.76 -14.63 15.15
N LYS A 276 -5.04 -15.49 14.17
CA LYS A 276 -4.77 -16.94 14.28
C LYS A 276 -3.28 -17.23 14.35
N ALA A 277 -2.46 -16.59 13.53
CA ALA A 277 -1.01 -16.77 13.55
C ALA A 277 -0.39 -16.37 14.90
N LEU A 278 -0.81 -15.24 15.48
CA LEU A 278 -0.36 -14.81 16.80
C LEU A 278 -0.78 -15.79 17.90
N GLN A 279 -2.00 -16.35 17.84
CA GLN A 279 -2.46 -17.38 18.78
C GLN A 279 -1.61 -18.65 18.68
N VAL A 280 -1.32 -19.13 17.47
CA VAL A 280 -0.49 -20.32 17.24
C VAL A 280 0.92 -20.09 17.76
N ALA A 281 1.55 -18.98 17.39
CA ALA A 281 2.91 -18.64 17.82
C ALA A 281 3.04 -18.52 19.35
N SER A 282 2.01 -18.00 20.03
CA SER A 282 1.98 -17.91 21.49
C SER A 282 1.87 -19.28 22.18
N ARG A 283 1.16 -20.25 21.57
CA ARG A 283 0.93 -21.58 22.15
C ARG A 283 2.13 -22.50 21.99
N GLU A 284 2.81 -22.42 20.85
CA GLU A 284 3.93 -23.29 20.52
C GLU A 284 5.25 -22.83 21.15
N GLY A 285 5.28 -21.65 21.78
CA GLY A 285 6.53 -21.00 22.20
C GLY A 285 7.46 -20.69 21.01
N SER A 286 6.95 -20.82 19.78
CA SER A 286 7.74 -20.74 18.55
C SER A 286 8.19 -19.33 18.21
N LEU A 287 7.71 -18.33 18.95
CA LEU A 287 8.28 -16.98 18.99
C LEU A 287 9.77 -16.96 19.37
N LEU A 288 10.25 -18.00 20.08
CA LEU A 288 11.62 -18.11 20.59
C LEU A 288 12.58 -18.87 19.66
N HIS A 289 12.08 -19.48 18.58
CA HIS A 289 12.89 -20.28 17.67
C HIS A 289 13.05 -19.54 16.33
N TYR A 290 14.27 -19.17 15.96
CA TYR A 290 14.60 -18.45 14.72
C TYR A 290 14.95 -19.39 13.57
#